data_AF-A0A9E5IS39-F1
#
_entry.id   AF-A0A9E5IS39-F1
#
_cell.length_a   1.000
_cell.length_b   1.000
_cell.length_c   1.000
_cell.angle_alpha   90.00
_cell.angle_beta   90.00
_cell.angle_gamma   90.00
#
_symmetry.space_group_name_H-M   'P 1'
#
loop_
_entity.id
_entity.type
_entity.pdbx_description
1 polymer ?
#
loop_
_entity_poly.entity_id
_entity_poly.type
_entity_poly.pdbx_seq_one_letter_code
_entity_poly.pdbx_strand_id
1 'polypeptide(L)'
;MTANALPGQPHIAYQGASLHMEGVAMTDVVAQFGTPVFAYSKASMLSALAAYQRGFAGRKAQICYAMKANSNLAILQVFAQAGCGFDIVSGGELARVLAAGGEPAKIIFSGVGKTRDEMKQALQIGIGCFNVESDAELEVLNEVALSLNTRAPVSLRVNPNVDPKTHPYISTGLKGNKFGVAHEHALQTYQRAAALP
;
A
#
# COMPACT_ATOMS: atom_id res chain seq x y z
N MET A 1 -12.21 14.33 -34.32
CA MET A 1 -12.82 13.24 -33.53
C MET A 1 -11.72 12.62 -32.70
N THR A 2 -11.63 12.93 -31.42
CA THR A 2 -10.73 12.21 -30.50
C THR A 2 -11.20 10.76 -30.50
N ALA A 3 -10.40 9.85 -31.07
CA ALA A 3 -10.66 8.42 -30.94
C ALA A 3 -10.90 8.15 -29.45
N ASN A 4 -12.04 7.57 -29.09
CA ASN A 4 -12.34 7.19 -27.71
C ASN A 4 -11.26 6.20 -27.28
N ALA A 5 -10.22 6.71 -26.61
CA ALA A 5 -9.14 5.91 -26.09
C ALA A 5 -9.74 4.95 -25.07
N LEU A 6 -9.62 3.65 -25.33
CA LEU A 6 -10.04 2.65 -24.36
C LEU A 6 -9.27 2.88 -23.04
N PRO A 7 -9.92 2.70 -21.88
CA PRO A 7 -9.19 2.61 -20.63
C PRO A 7 -8.10 1.53 -20.73
N GLY A 8 -6.86 1.90 -20.47
CA GLY A 8 -5.70 1.00 -20.61
C GLY A 8 -4.94 1.10 -21.93
N GLN A 9 -5.32 1.98 -22.86
CA GLN A 9 -4.47 2.28 -24.04
C GLN A 9 -3.09 2.80 -23.60
N PRO A 10 -1.97 2.40 -24.24
CA PRO A 10 -1.87 1.57 -25.46
C PRO A 10 -1.91 0.06 -25.23
N HIS A 11 -1.86 -0.40 -23.99
CA HIS A 11 -1.69 -1.83 -23.67
C HIS A 11 -2.98 -2.63 -23.84
N ILE A 12 -4.13 -1.97 -23.74
CA ILE A 12 -5.45 -2.52 -24.07
C ILE A 12 -6.01 -1.68 -25.20
N ALA A 13 -6.12 -2.27 -26.39
CA ALA A 13 -6.50 -1.54 -27.59
C ALA A 13 -7.13 -2.47 -28.63
N TYR A 14 -7.94 -1.88 -29.51
CA TYR A 14 -8.40 -2.59 -30.71
C TYR A 14 -7.29 -2.66 -31.75
N GLN A 15 -7.10 -3.84 -32.34
CA GLN A 15 -6.33 -4.05 -33.56
C GLN A 15 -7.32 -4.49 -34.65
N GLY A 16 -7.70 -3.56 -35.53
CA GLY A 16 -8.86 -3.75 -36.40
C GLY A 16 -10.15 -3.87 -35.57
N ALA A 17 -10.86 -4.99 -35.71
CA ALA A 17 -12.09 -5.28 -34.96
C ALA A 17 -11.88 -6.13 -33.69
N SER A 18 -10.66 -6.61 -33.44
CA SER A 18 -10.34 -7.46 -32.29
C SER A 18 -9.81 -6.64 -31.13
N LEU A 19 -10.26 -6.91 -29.90
CA LEU A 19 -9.70 -6.32 -28.68
C LEU A 19 -8.46 -7.11 -28.27
N HIS A 20 -7.34 -6.42 -28.06
CA HIS A 20 -6.08 -7.03 -27.63
C HIS A 20 -5.62 -6.46 -26.28
N MET A 21 -4.95 -7.30 -25.50
CA MET A 21 -4.17 -6.93 -24.31
C MET A 21 -2.71 -7.33 -24.55
N GLU A 22 -1.81 -6.35 -24.62
CA GLU A 22 -0.37 -6.57 -24.88
C GLU A 22 -0.10 -7.43 -26.15
N GLY A 23 -0.94 -7.24 -27.17
CA GLY A 23 -0.85 -7.99 -28.42
C GLY A 23 -1.59 -9.34 -28.42
N VAL A 24 -2.06 -9.83 -27.27
CA VAL A 24 -2.86 -11.05 -27.17
C VAL A 24 -4.33 -10.73 -27.44
N ALA A 25 -4.96 -11.43 -28.40
CA ALA A 25 -6.38 -11.24 -28.67
C ALA A 25 -7.21 -11.75 -27.49
N MET A 26 -8.18 -10.95 -27.04
CA MET A 26 -9.03 -11.33 -25.91
C MET A 26 -9.91 -12.55 -26.21
N THR A 27 -10.18 -12.83 -27.49
CA THR A 27 -10.83 -14.07 -27.94
C THR A 27 -10.00 -15.31 -27.61
N ASP A 28 -8.67 -15.23 -27.72
CA ASP A 28 -7.77 -16.35 -27.43
C ASP A 28 -7.73 -16.61 -25.92
N VAL A 29 -7.72 -15.55 -25.11
CA VAL A 29 -7.84 -15.62 -23.65
C VAL A 29 -9.16 -16.31 -23.26
N VAL A 30 -10.27 -15.92 -23.88
CA VAL A 30 -11.59 -16.54 -23.61
C VAL A 30 -11.64 -17.98 -24.07
N ALA A 31 -11.07 -18.32 -25.23
CA ALA A 31 -11.03 -19.68 -25.73
C ALA A 31 -10.22 -20.61 -24.81
N GLN A 32 -9.13 -20.10 -24.23
CA GLN A 32 -8.26 -20.86 -23.35
C GLN A 32 -8.76 -20.97 -21.91
N PHE A 33 -9.27 -19.88 -21.33
CA PHE A 33 -9.59 -19.79 -19.89
C PHE A 33 -11.09 -19.70 -19.57
N GLY A 34 -11.95 -19.56 -20.58
CA GLY A 34 -13.39 -19.40 -20.40
C GLY A 34 -13.79 -18.02 -19.86
N THR A 35 -15.06 -17.87 -19.50
CA THR A 35 -15.61 -16.66 -18.87
C THR A 35 -16.45 -16.99 -17.63
N PRO A 36 -16.48 -16.11 -16.60
CA PRO A 36 -15.77 -14.83 -16.51
C PRO A 36 -14.26 -14.99 -16.28
N VAL A 37 -13.45 -14.08 -16.85
CA VAL A 37 -11.99 -14.06 -16.69
C VAL A 37 -11.50 -12.67 -16.28
N PHE A 38 -10.60 -12.62 -15.30
CA PHE A 38 -9.83 -11.42 -14.97
C PHE A 38 -8.47 -11.51 -15.66
N ALA A 39 -8.26 -10.68 -16.69
CA ALA A 39 -6.98 -10.53 -17.36
C ALA A 39 -6.29 -9.24 -16.91
N TYR A 40 -4.98 -9.31 -16.68
CA TYR A 40 -4.19 -8.18 -16.17
C TYR A 40 -3.04 -7.87 -17.12
N SER A 41 -2.90 -6.60 -17.49
CA SER A 41 -1.79 -6.12 -18.29
C SER A 41 -0.59 -5.78 -17.41
N LYS A 42 0.49 -6.57 -17.51
CA LYS A 42 1.79 -6.29 -16.88
C LYS A 42 2.37 -4.95 -17.34
N ALA A 43 2.32 -4.65 -18.62
CA ALA A 43 2.82 -3.40 -19.18
C ALA A 43 2.04 -2.18 -18.65
N SER A 44 0.73 -2.31 -18.44
CA SER A 44 -0.09 -1.26 -17.80
C SER A 44 0.31 -1.05 -16.35
N MET A 45 0.46 -2.12 -15.57
CA MET A 45 0.89 -2.05 -14.17
C MET A 45 2.26 -1.37 -14.03
N LEU A 46 3.24 -1.77 -14.86
CA LEU A 46 4.57 -1.18 -14.86
C LEU A 46 4.57 0.27 -15.35
N SER A 47 3.74 0.61 -16.34
CA SER A 47 3.61 1.98 -16.82
C SER A 47 3.05 2.92 -15.74
N ALA A 48 2.07 2.44 -14.97
CA ALA A 48 1.50 3.18 -13.84
C ALA A 48 2.55 3.39 -12.75
N LEU A 49 3.27 2.34 -12.34
CA LEU A 49 4.35 2.46 -11.35
C LEU A 49 5.45 3.43 -11.83
N ALA A 50 5.87 3.32 -13.09
CA ALA A 50 6.89 4.18 -13.67
C ALA A 50 6.49 5.66 -13.68
N ALA A 51 5.20 5.97 -13.81
CA ALA A 51 4.72 7.36 -13.71
C ALA A 51 4.96 7.94 -12.30
N TYR A 52 4.68 7.18 -11.24
CA TYR A 52 5.00 7.58 -9.86
C TYR A 52 6.51 7.71 -9.66
N GLN A 53 7.30 6.74 -10.13
CA GLN A 53 8.77 6.78 -10.01
C GLN A 53 9.36 8.02 -10.67
N ARG A 54 8.89 8.38 -11.87
CA ARG A 54 9.29 9.63 -12.55
C ARG A 54 8.88 10.87 -11.77
N GLY A 55 7.67 10.90 -11.21
CA GLY A 55 7.19 12.03 -10.40
C GLY A 55 8.04 12.30 -9.16
N PHE A 56 8.67 11.27 -8.60
CA PHE A 56 9.57 11.38 -7.45
C PHE A 56 11.07 11.34 -7.80
N ALA A 57 11.43 11.42 -9.08
CA ALA A 57 12.84 11.41 -9.49
C ALA A 57 13.65 12.51 -8.78
N GLY A 58 14.82 12.16 -8.26
CA GLY A 58 15.66 13.07 -7.46
C GLY A 58 15.23 13.26 -6.00
N ARG A 59 14.17 12.58 -5.55
CA ARG A 59 13.77 12.52 -4.13
C ARG A 59 14.05 11.14 -3.56
N LYS A 60 14.40 11.08 -2.27
CA LYS A 60 14.44 9.81 -1.52
C LYS A 60 13.01 9.40 -1.18
N ALA A 61 12.35 8.72 -2.11
CA ALA A 61 10.98 8.26 -1.98
C ALA A 61 10.89 6.74 -2.17
N GLN A 62 10.02 6.09 -1.40
CA GLN A 62 9.62 4.71 -1.59
C GLN A 62 8.15 4.69 -1.98
N ILE A 63 7.84 4.05 -3.11
CA ILE A 63 6.46 3.79 -3.49
C ILE A 63 6.05 2.48 -2.82
N CYS A 64 4.94 2.50 -2.09
CA CYS A 64 4.37 1.32 -1.46
C CYS A 64 3.00 1.01 -2.09
N TYR A 65 2.88 -0.13 -2.77
CA TYR A 65 1.63 -0.59 -3.35
C TYR A 65 0.65 -1.03 -2.26
N ALA A 66 -0.55 -0.46 -2.25
CA ALA A 66 -1.60 -0.82 -1.31
C ALA A 66 -2.24 -2.16 -1.70
N MET A 67 -1.93 -3.21 -0.95
CA MET A 67 -2.29 -4.59 -1.32
C MET A 67 -3.79 -4.87 -1.37
N LYS A 68 -4.57 -4.15 -0.56
CA LYS A 68 -6.03 -4.21 -0.57
C LYS A 68 -6.67 -3.92 -1.93
N ALA A 69 -5.93 -3.29 -2.85
CA ALA A 69 -6.41 -3.06 -4.22
C ALA A 69 -6.45 -4.36 -5.04
N ASN A 70 -5.39 -5.17 -5.00
CA ASN A 70 -5.34 -6.50 -5.58
C ASN A 70 -4.14 -7.29 -5.02
N SER A 71 -4.41 -8.32 -4.22
CA SER A 71 -3.38 -9.13 -3.54
C SER A 71 -3.06 -10.45 -4.25
N ASN A 72 -3.32 -10.53 -5.57
CA ASN A 72 -2.88 -11.64 -6.41
C ASN A 72 -1.34 -11.75 -6.41
N LEU A 73 -0.81 -12.95 -6.15
CA LEU A 73 0.63 -13.18 -5.99
C LEU A 73 1.45 -12.77 -7.22
N ALA A 74 0.93 -12.98 -8.44
CA ALA A 74 1.64 -12.62 -9.66
C ALA A 74 1.72 -11.09 -9.83
N ILE A 75 0.68 -10.36 -9.44
CA ILE A 75 0.69 -8.88 -9.44
C ILE A 75 1.70 -8.35 -8.43
N LEU A 76 1.67 -8.89 -7.21
CA LEU A 76 2.64 -8.51 -6.17
C LEU A 76 4.07 -8.79 -6.62
N GLN A 77 4.32 -9.95 -7.24
CA GLN A 77 5.65 -10.30 -7.74
C GLN A 77 6.12 -9.33 -8.82
N VAL A 78 5.25 -8.92 -9.75
CA VAL A 78 5.58 -7.90 -10.76
C VAL A 78 6.03 -6.60 -10.10
N PHE A 79 5.32 -6.13 -9.08
CA PHE A 79 5.69 -4.90 -8.38
C PHE A 79 6.95 -5.05 -7.53
N ALA A 80 7.15 -6.20 -6.87
CA ALA A 80 8.36 -6.49 -6.11
C ALA A 80 9.59 -6.46 -7.02
N GLN A 81 9.54 -7.13 -8.17
CA GLN A 81 10.60 -7.14 -9.19
C GLN A 81 10.89 -5.74 -9.76
N ALA A 82 9.90 -4.86 -9.78
CA ALA A 82 10.04 -3.47 -10.21
C ALA A 82 10.54 -2.51 -9.10
N GLY A 83 10.91 -3.05 -7.93
CA GLY A 83 11.45 -2.30 -6.79
C GLY A 83 10.40 -1.57 -5.94
N CYS A 84 9.12 -1.90 -6.11
CA CYS A 84 8.05 -1.36 -5.29
C CYS A 84 8.09 -1.93 -3.87
N GLY A 85 7.70 -1.13 -2.89
CA GLY A 85 7.38 -1.56 -1.53
C GLY A 85 5.90 -1.92 -1.43
N PHE A 86 5.45 -2.28 -0.23
CA PHE A 86 4.07 -2.71 0.00
C PHE A 86 3.49 -2.08 1.26
N ASP A 87 2.26 -1.57 1.16
CA ASP A 87 1.44 -1.17 2.30
C ASP A 87 0.49 -2.31 2.63
N ILE A 88 0.70 -2.92 3.80
CA ILE A 88 -0.09 -4.03 4.32
C ILE A 88 -1.00 -3.57 5.44
N VAL A 89 -2.12 -4.26 5.65
CA VAL A 89 -3.06 -4.03 6.74
C VAL A 89 -3.35 -5.30 7.57
N SER A 90 -2.64 -6.40 7.30
CA SER A 90 -2.76 -7.64 8.09
C SER A 90 -1.54 -8.56 7.94
N GLY A 91 -1.39 -9.50 8.87
CA GLY A 91 -0.40 -10.58 8.78
C GLY A 91 -0.59 -11.50 7.56
N GLY A 92 -1.83 -11.66 7.08
CA GLY A 92 -2.11 -12.41 5.85
C GLY A 92 -1.55 -11.72 4.60
N GLU A 93 -1.60 -10.38 4.55
CA GLU A 93 -0.97 -9.61 3.49
C GLU A 93 0.56 -9.64 3.59
N LEU A 94 1.12 -9.55 4.81
CA LEU A 94 2.56 -9.75 5.04
C LEU A 94 3.05 -11.08 4.46
N ALA A 95 2.35 -12.18 4.75
CA ALA A 95 2.68 -13.50 4.22
C ALA A 95 2.66 -13.54 2.68
N ARG A 96 1.69 -12.86 2.04
CA ARG A 96 1.60 -12.76 0.57
C ARG A 96 2.74 -11.95 -0.04
N VAL A 97 3.15 -10.83 0.57
CA VAL A 97 4.30 -10.04 0.08
C VAL A 97 5.57 -10.88 0.10
N LEU A 98 5.81 -11.59 1.19
CA LEU A 98 7.00 -12.42 1.35
C LEU A 98 6.99 -13.56 0.33
N ALA A 99 5.85 -14.22 0.13
CA ALA A 99 5.70 -15.26 -0.90
C ALA A 99 5.90 -14.73 -2.33
N ALA A 100 5.57 -13.46 -2.58
CA ALA A 100 5.78 -12.80 -3.86
C ALA A 100 7.22 -12.27 -4.05
N GLY A 101 8.10 -12.41 -3.04
CA GLY A 101 9.50 -11.96 -3.08
C GLY A 101 9.70 -10.49 -2.74
N GLY A 102 8.75 -9.86 -2.04
CA GLY A 102 8.91 -8.48 -1.58
C GLY A 102 9.96 -8.34 -0.48
N GLU A 103 10.73 -7.26 -0.53
CA GLU A 103 11.78 -6.97 0.46
C GLU A 103 11.16 -6.47 1.78
N PRO A 104 11.39 -7.13 2.93
CA PRO A 104 10.83 -6.73 4.23
C PRO A 104 11.01 -5.25 4.58
N ALA A 105 12.22 -4.72 4.37
CA ALA A 105 12.56 -3.33 4.68
C ALA A 105 11.76 -2.29 3.85
N LYS A 106 11.07 -2.72 2.78
CA LYS A 106 10.19 -1.88 1.95
C LYS A 106 8.70 -2.10 2.25
N ILE A 107 8.39 -2.85 3.30
CA ILE A 107 7.01 -3.08 3.77
C ILE A 107 6.67 -2.08 4.87
N ILE A 108 5.53 -1.41 4.73
CA ILE A 108 4.93 -0.60 5.79
C ILE A 108 3.63 -1.26 6.25
N PHE A 109 3.37 -1.29 7.55
CA PHE A 109 2.19 -1.90 8.13
C PHE A 109 1.25 -0.84 8.67
N SER A 110 0.14 -0.62 7.96
CA SER A 110 -0.95 0.29 8.30
C SER A 110 -2.15 -0.44 8.90
N GLY A 111 -3.21 0.30 9.22
CA GLY A 111 -4.49 -0.26 9.65
C GLY A 111 -4.72 -0.14 11.15
N VAL A 112 -5.98 0.07 11.51
CA VAL A 112 -6.43 0.16 12.90
C VAL A 112 -6.66 -1.24 13.44
N GLY A 113 -6.11 -1.55 14.62
CA GLY A 113 -6.32 -2.84 15.28
C GLY A 113 -5.35 -3.96 14.90
N LYS A 114 -4.08 -3.61 14.62
CA LYS A 114 -3.00 -4.61 14.50
C LYS A 114 -2.93 -5.45 15.78
N THR A 115 -2.91 -6.77 15.65
CA THR A 115 -2.82 -7.67 16.79
C THR A 115 -1.39 -7.83 17.29
N ARG A 116 -1.21 -8.26 18.56
CA ARG A 116 0.11 -8.53 19.14
C ARG A 116 0.90 -9.57 18.33
N ASP A 117 0.22 -10.59 17.81
CA ASP A 117 0.85 -11.64 16.99
C ASP A 117 1.32 -11.09 15.65
N GLU A 118 0.51 -10.25 14.99
CA GLU A 118 0.92 -9.57 13.76
C GLU A 118 2.09 -8.62 13.98
N MET A 119 2.09 -7.84 15.07
CA MET A 119 3.21 -6.99 15.45
C MET A 119 4.49 -7.81 15.69
N LYS A 120 4.39 -8.90 16.45
CA LYS A 120 5.50 -9.81 16.75
C LYS A 120 6.10 -10.37 15.46
N GLN A 121 5.25 -10.89 14.58
CA GLN A 121 5.66 -11.43 13.29
C GLN A 121 6.37 -10.36 12.44
N ALA A 122 5.77 -9.18 12.29
CA ALA A 122 6.33 -8.09 11.50
C ALA A 122 7.67 -7.56 12.06
N LEU A 123 7.83 -7.51 13.39
CA LEU A 123 9.10 -7.15 14.03
C LEU A 123 10.19 -8.21 13.79
N GLN A 124 9.86 -9.49 13.90
CA GLN A 124 10.80 -10.59 13.65
C GLN A 124 11.25 -10.64 12.18
N ILE A 125 10.36 -10.32 11.25
CA ILE A 125 10.67 -10.22 9.82
C ILE A 125 11.50 -8.97 9.49
N GLY A 126 11.41 -7.93 10.32
CA GLY A 126 12.13 -6.67 10.10
C GLY A 126 11.49 -5.82 9.00
N ILE A 127 10.18 -5.54 9.11
CA ILE A 127 9.50 -4.61 8.20
C ILE A 127 10.07 -3.18 8.32
N GLY A 128 9.89 -2.37 7.28
CA GLY A 128 10.42 -1.02 7.24
C GLY A 128 9.80 -0.06 8.24
N CYS A 129 8.48 -0.13 8.48
CA CYS A 129 7.80 0.78 9.39
C CYS A 129 6.40 0.29 9.81
N PHE A 130 6.02 0.54 11.06
CA PHE A 130 4.63 0.50 11.52
C PHE A 130 4.02 1.90 11.43
N ASN A 131 2.94 2.03 10.66
CA ASN A 131 2.11 3.23 10.68
C ASN A 131 1.11 3.09 11.83
N VAL A 132 1.45 3.69 12.97
CA VAL A 132 0.69 3.64 14.22
C VAL A 132 -0.49 4.61 14.13
N GLU A 133 -1.69 4.14 14.47
CA GLU A 133 -2.94 4.88 14.32
C GLU A 133 -3.45 5.48 15.64
N SER A 134 -2.89 5.11 16.80
CA SER A 134 -3.31 5.63 18.11
C SER A 134 -2.24 5.50 19.20
N ASP A 135 -2.37 6.26 20.29
CA ASP A 135 -1.54 6.11 21.50
C ASP A 135 -1.60 4.70 22.09
N ALA A 136 -2.80 4.10 22.13
CA ALA A 136 -2.98 2.75 22.66
C ALA A 136 -2.23 1.69 21.84
N GLU A 137 -2.23 1.85 20.51
CA GLU A 137 -1.45 0.97 19.63
C GLU A 137 0.06 1.14 19.85
N LEU A 138 0.53 2.38 20.06
CA LEU A 138 1.93 2.67 20.34
C LEU A 138 2.43 1.93 21.60
N GLU A 139 1.66 1.97 22.68
CA GLU A 139 1.99 1.27 23.94
C GLU A 139 2.05 -0.25 23.74
N VAL A 140 1.05 -0.82 23.03
CA VAL A 140 1.02 -2.26 22.74
C VAL A 140 2.21 -2.67 21.87
N LEU A 141 2.56 -1.88 20.85
CA LEU A 141 3.71 -2.15 20.00
C LEU A 141 5.01 -2.10 20.79
N ASN A 142 5.15 -1.15 21.72
CA ASN A 142 6.29 -1.07 22.63
C ASN A 142 6.41 -2.33 23.50
N GLU A 143 5.32 -2.78 24.14
CA GLU A 143 5.33 -4.02 24.93
C GLU A 143 5.79 -5.24 24.11
N VAL A 144 5.30 -5.37 22.88
CA VAL A 144 5.70 -6.47 21.98
C VAL A 144 7.17 -6.33 21.58
N ALA A 145 7.64 -5.13 21.25
CA ALA A 145 9.03 -4.89 20.88
C ALA A 145 10.00 -5.20 22.03
N LEU A 146 9.67 -4.80 23.26
CA LEU A 146 10.42 -5.14 24.47
C LEU A 146 10.45 -6.66 24.71
N SER A 147 9.34 -7.37 24.50
CA SER A 147 9.32 -8.83 24.64
C SER A 147 10.24 -9.56 23.66
N LEU A 148 10.62 -8.89 22.56
CA LEU A 148 11.54 -9.39 21.54
C LEU A 148 12.95 -8.79 21.64
N ASN A 149 13.22 -7.93 22.63
CA ASN A 149 14.46 -7.15 22.75
C ASN A 149 14.82 -6.42 21.44
N THR A 150 13.83 -5.80 20.79
CA THR A 150 14.01 -5.05 19.54
C THR A 150 13.41 -3.66 19.65
N ARG A 151 13.81 -2.76 18.74
CA ARG A 151 13.25 -1.41 18.63
C ARG A 151 12.33 -1.33 17.41
N ALA A 152 11.05 -1.06 17.64
CA ALA A 152 10.08 -0.95 16.56
C ALA A 152 10.30 0.32 15.72
N PRO A 153 10.41 0.23 14.38
CA PRO A 153 10.38 1.41 13.52
C PRO A 153 8.93 1.91 13.39
N VAL A 154 8.68 3.16 13.79
CA VAL A 154 7.32 3.72 13.84
C VAL A 154 7.20 5.02 13.03
N SER A 155 6.01 5.21 12.48
CA SER A 155 5.50 6.48 11.97
C SER A 155 4.09 6.68 12.54
N LEU A 156 3.72 7.92 12.86
CA LEU A 156 2.37 8.23 13.34
C LEU A 156 1.49 8.66 12.18
N ARG A 157 0.31 8.05 12.06
CA ARG A 157 -0.74 8.51 11.14
C ARG A 157 -1.39 9.76 11.73
N VAL A 158 -0.97 10.94 11.29
CA VAL A 158 -1.51 12.22 11.78
C VAL A 158 -2.64 12.70 10.88
N ASN A 159 -3.76 13.06 11.49
CA ASN A 159 -4.87 13.71 10.81
C ASN A 159 -4.47 15.15 10.42
N PRO A 160 -4.58 15.55 9.14
CA PRO A 160 -4.17 16.88 8.72
C PRO A 160 -5.13 17.95 9.28
N ASN A 161 -4.57 19.08 9.72
CA ASN A 161 -5.34 20.23 10.19
C ASN A 161 -5.79 21.11 8.99
N VAL A 162 -6.80 20.65 8.26
CA VAL A 162 -7.33 21.34 7.07
C VAL A 162 -8.48 22.25 7.45
N ASP A 163 -8.40 23.54 7.08
CA ASP A 163 -9.47 24.51 7.34
C ASP A 163 -10.78 24.08 6.65
N PRO A 164 -11.86 23.83 7.41
CA PRO A 164 -13.16 23.45 6.88
C PRO A 164 -13.72 24.38 5.81
N LYS A 165 -13.32 25.67 5.84
CA LYS A 165 -13.83 26.70 4.92
C LYS A 165 -13.36 26.52 3.49
N THR A 166 -12.19 25.89 3.29
CA THR A 166 -11.61 25.71 1.95
C THR A 166 -11.88 24.31 1.40
N HIS A 167 -12.02 23.31 2.26
CA HIS A 167 -12.22 21.91 1.87
C HIS A 167 -13.27 21.21 2.75
N PRO A 168 -14.56 21.51 2.55
CA PRO A 168 -15.64 21.04 3.43
C PRO A 168 -15.78 19.50 3.48
N TYR A 169 -15.43 18.80 2.39
CA TYR A 169 -15.43 17.33 2.35
C TYR A 169 -14.29 16.69 3.14
N ILE A 170 -13.17 17.40 3.35
CA ILE A 170 -12.05 16.90 4.15
C ILE A 170 -12.36 17.06 5.64
N SER A 171 -12.91 18.22 6.04
CA SER A 171 -13.20 18.49 7.45
C SER A 171 -14.29 17.60 8.05
N THR A 172 -15.33 17.28 7.29
CA THR A 172 -16.40 16.36 7.74
C THR A 172 -15.92 14.91 7.89
N GLY A 173 -14.96 14.48 7.07
CA GLY A 173 -14.31 13.17 7.20
C GLY A 173 -13.31 13.06 8.35
N LEU A 174 -12.87 14.18 8.96
CA LEU A 174 -11.88 14.21 10.05
C LEU A 174 -12.52 14.14 11.45
N LYS A 175 -13.75 14.64 11.63
CA LYS A 175 -14.45 14.58 12.92
C LYS A 175 -15.11 13.20 13.10
N GLY A 176 -14.59 12.42 14.05
CA GLY A 176 -15.19 11.13 14.45
C GLY A 176 -14.79 9.93 13.58
N ASN A 177 -13.78 10.06 12.72
CA ASN A 177 -13.20 8.90 12.04
C ASN A 177 -12.32 8.11 13.02
N LYS A 178 -12.20 6.80 12.79
CA LYS A 178 -11.44 5.88 13.64
C LYS A 178 -9.92 5.88 13.37
N PHE A 179 -9.45 6.74 12.46
CA PHE A 179 -8.10 6.69 11.91
C PHE A 179 -7.24 7.83 12.47
N GLY A 180 -6.00 7.49 12.77
CA GLY A 180 -4.95 8.41 13.11
C GLY A 180 -5.12 9.16 14.43
N VAL A 181 -4.08 9.94 14.72
CA VAL A 181 -3.98 10.85 15.86
C VAL A 181 -4.41 12.24 15.41
N ALA A 182 -5.23 12.91 16.21
CA ALA A 182 -5.59 14.31 15.99
C ALA A 182 -4.34 15.20 15.89
N HIS A 183 -4.36 16.20 15.02
CA HIS A 183 -3.19 17.05 14.76
C HIS A 183 -2.63 17.67 16.04
N GLU A 184 -3.52 18.08 16.94
CA GLU A 184 -3.22 18.72 18.22
C GLU A 184 -2.46 17.79 19.18
N HIS A 185 -2.67 16.48 19.06
CA HIS A 185 -2.03 15.46 19.90
C HIS A 185 -0.75 14.89 19.27
N ALA A 186 -0.47 15.19 18.00
CA ALA A 186 0.63 14.59 17.26
C ALA A 186 2.00 14.82 17.93
N LEU A 187 2.28 16.05 18.38
CA LEU A 187 3.55 16.37 19.04
C LEU A 187 3.72 15.59 20.35
N GLN A 188 2.67 15.54 21.17
CA GLN A 188 2.68 14.80 22.44
C GLN A 188 2.88 13.30 22.20
N THR A 189 2.23 12.74 21.18
CA THR A 189 2.38 11.32 20.83
C THR A 189 3.79 11.01 20.35
N TYR A 190 4.41 11.90 19.55
CA TYR A 190 5.81 11.76 19.14
C TYR A 190 6.78 11.85 20.33
N GLN A 191 6.55 12.77 21.28
CA GLN A 191 7.34 12.86 22.49
C GLN A 191 7.22 11.59 23.34
N ARG A 192 6.01 11.02 23.44
CA ARG A 192 5.78 9.74 24.09
C ARG A 192 6.55 8.62 23.39
N ALA A 193 6.43 8.49 22.07
CA ALA A 193 7.15 7.49 21.29
C ALA A 193 8.68 7.57 21.46
N ALA A 194 9.22 8.79 21.59
CA ALA A 194 10.65 9.01 21.82
C ALA A 194 11.11 8.64 23.24
N ALA A 195 10.21 8.68 24.23
CA ALA A 195 10.50 8.35 25.62
C ALA A 195 10.26 6.87 25.96
N LEU A 196 9.65 6.09 25.06
CA LEU A 196 9.49 4.66 25.22
C LEU A 196 10.85 3.94 25.00
N PRO A 197 11.16 2.92 25.84
CA PRO A 197 12.43 2.20 25.80
C PRO A 197 12.66 1.38 24.53
#